data_AF-A0AAD9PYK1-F1
#
_entry.id   AF-A0AAD9PYK1-F1
#
_cell.length_a   1.000
_cell.length_b   1.000
_cell.length_c   1.000
_cell.angle_alpha   90.00
_cell.angle_beta   90.00
_cell.angle_gamma   90.00
#
_symmetry.space_group_name_H-M   'P 1'
#
loop_
_entity.id
_entity.type
_entity.pdbx_description
1 polymer ?
#
loop_
_entity_poly.entity_id
_entity_poly.type
_entity_poly.pdbx_seq_one_letter_code
_entity_poly.pdbx_strand_id
1 'polypeptide(L)'
;MAYVLRVLRNSPLFIFCFSTALTLLASIRPALSEGLDEYSLLNITDQVSNSCILLGLQPADSAALVTILRQLSHAFKGEKLVNIGVLKEEYLSMIPWKSGTTLDLAEKNDLAFYRRKKIDRTCLMKPQWKNPPTAERYLGPRTTEKLVEFLNKNCATYRLLDGGLSVAGLRREKILRNLYRVPNSLDTNSINGPINIADKCERISMPSKEKFIEEYYFRSKPVVITGALKHWPALTKWTSKFLTERFGSKKVRVAFAPNGEYEGCEKASNFDNFKEFKFPEEVKSQLPFLDLVVVRPAFLEVLFSTFMEMLQSSNNTDISAYLEYSSIPSLLPELELDIREMPFIYGELKRRHLNIWLSNGNTLGKLHYDPFDNFLCQISGRKELFLYEPQQNSRLYEAHIQEASLAYNPDTKKFWRKELLESTSMVMSPVDILKPDYNRFPKFKEAHALNCTINEGDVLFMPSFWWHEVQSYPSENEPRNLAVNFWYEPFLTKEFPCATCKMEINDYYRHMLET
;
A
#
# COMPACT_ATOMS: atom_id res chain seq x y z
N MET A 1 39.85 -28.81 -28.63
CA MET A 1 39.70 -29.04 -30.08
C MET A 1 39.23 -30.48 -30.25
N ALA A 2 37.97 -30.65 -30.70
CA ALA A 2 37.30 -31.88 -31.19
C ALA A 2 37.33 -33.16 -30.31
N TYR A 3 36.22 -33.56 -29.69
CA TYR A 3 35.11 -34.40 -30.23
C TYR A 3 35.32 -35.93 -30.04
N VAL A 4 34.50 -36.49 -29.13
CA VAL A 4 33.69 -37.73 -29.28
C VAL A 4 34.34 -39.13 -29.23
N LEU A 5 34.14 -39.77 -28.05
CA LEU A 5 33.53 -41.08 -27.77
C LEU A 5 33.48 -42.18 -28.86
N ARG A 6 33.86 -43.43 -28.50
CA ARG A 6 32.93 -44.57 -28.25
C ARG A 6 33.69 -45.88 -27.92
N VAL A 7 33.46 -46.55 -26.76
CA VAL A 7 32.45 -47.59 -26.39
C VAL A 7 33.02 -49.03 -26.44
N LEU A 8 32.51 -49.89 -25.52
CA LEU A 8 32.62 -51.36 -25.40
C LEU A 8 33.81 -51.83 -24.53
N ARG A 9 33.70 -52.79 -23.59
CA ARG A 9 32.73 -53.88 -23.39
C ARG A 9 33.01 -54.57 -22.03
N ASN A 10 31.95 -55.13 -21.45
CA ASN A 10 31.90 -56.38 -20.67
C ASN A 10 32.52 -56.48 -19.25
N SER A 11 31.61 -56.63 -18.28
CA SER A 11 31.66 -57.40 -17.02
C SER A 11 32.17 -58.86 -17.21
N PRO A 12 32.27 -59.75 -16.18
CA PRO A 12 32.02 -59.59 -14.73
C PRO A 12 33.06 -60.28 -13.79
N LEU A 13 32.94 -59.98 -12.48
CA LEU A 13 33.16 -60.82 -11.29
C LEU A 13 34.35 -61.81 -11.25
N PHE A 14 35.30 -61.58 -10.33
CA PHE A 14 35.73 -62.63 -9.39
C PHE A 14 36.25 -62.03 -8.07
N ILE A 15 35.83 -62.69 -6.99
CA ILE A 15 36.04 -62.41 -5.57
C ILE A 15 37.33 -63.12 -5.12
N PHE A 16 38.18 -62.49 -4.28
CA PHE A 16 38.58 -62.99 -2.94
C PHE A 16 39.61 -62.09 -2.23
N CYS A 17 39.43 -62.00 -0.91
CA CYS A 17 40.13 -61.22 0.11
C CYS A 17 41.63 -61.52 0.27
N PHE A 18 42.44 -60.53 0.70
CA PHE A 18 42.94 -60.40 2.09
C PHE A 18 43.82 -59.13 2.28
N SER A 19 43.48 -58.35 3.33
CA SER A 19 44.36 -57.69 4.32
C SER A 19 45.68 -57.01 3.90
N THR A 20 45.78 -55.68 4.05
CA THR A 20 46.41 -55.01 5.22
C THR A 20 46.41 -53.49 5.08
N ALA A 21 45.91 -52.82 6.13
CA ALA A 21 46.32 -51.52 6.68
C ALA A 21 46.75 -50.36 5.75
N LEU A 22 45.98 -49.26 5.78
CA LEU A 22 46.55 -47.93 6.05
C LEU A 22 45.49 -46.95 6.61
N THR A 23 45.77 -46.50 7.83
CA THR A 23 45.49 -45.17 8.42
C THR A 23 44.05 -44.66 8.58
N LEU A 24 43.62 -44.71 9.85
CA LEU A 24 42.72 -43.77 10.54
C LEU A 24 42.89 -42.31 10.08
N LEU A 25 41.76 -41.65 9.80
CA LEU A 25 41.33 -40.36 10.39
C LEU A 25 39.95 -39.99 9.79
N ALA A 26 38.93 -40.77 10.14
CA ALA A 26 37.55 -40.28 10.05
C ALA A 26 37.25 -39.65 11.42
N SER A 27 37.46 -38.34 11.50
CA SER A 27 37.08 -37.53 12.63
C SER A 27 35.62 -37.76 12.98
N ILE A 28 35.40 -37.98 14.27
CA ILE A 28 34.13 -37.82 14.97
C ILE A 28 33.49 -36.53 14.45
N ARG A 29 32.41 -36.62 13.66
CA ARG A 29 31.53 -35.47 13.42
C ARG A 29 30.84 -35.20 14.75
N PRO A 30 31.12 -34.10 15.46
CA PRO A 30 30.25 -33.68 16.54
C PRO A 30 28.92 -33.29 15.89
N ALA A 31 27.83 -33.82 16.43
CA ALA A 31 26.48 -33.40 16.08
C ALA A 31 26.25 -31.95 16.54
N LEU A 32 26.72 -30.98 15.76
CA LEU A 32 26.49 -29.53 15.92
C LEU A 32 26.64 -28.86 14.53
N SER A 33 25.85 -29.31 13.55
CA SER A 33 25.90 -28.80 12.17
C SER A 33 24.68 -27.93 11.84
N GLU A 34 24.72 -26.66 12.24
CA GLU A 34 24.18 -25.58 11.42
C GLU A 34 25.32 -24.55 11.29
N GLY A 35 26.02 -24.59 10.16
CA GLY A 35 27.05 -23.60 9.84
C GLY A 35 26.42 -22.25 9.56
N LEU A 36 27.14 -21.17 9.86
CA LEU A 36 26.75 -19.85 9.35
C LEU A 36 26.80 -19.88 7.83
N ASP A 37 25.80 -19.30 7.18
CA ASP A 37 25.81 -19.14 5.73
C ASP A 37 26.93 -18.21 5.29
N GLU A 38 27.57 -18.54 4.17
CA GLU A 38 28.60 -17.72 3.55
C GLU A 38 28.02 -16.93 2.36
N TYR A 39 28.18 -15.60 2.38
CA TYR A 39 27.61 -14.69 1.39
C TYR A 39 28.69 -14.08 0.50
N SER A 40 28.38 -13.90 -0.79
CA SER A 40 29.12 -13.02 -1.70
C SER A 40 28.34 -11.72 -1.95
N LEU A 41 29.00 -10.67 -2.44
CA LEU A 41 28.33 -9.40 -2.79
C LEU A 41 27.22 -9.56 -3.83
N LEU A 42 27.37 -10.50 -4.77
CA LEU A 42 26.33 -10.83 -5.75
C LEU A 42 25.10 -11.43 -5.05
N ASN A 43 25.30 -12.43 -4.18
CA ASN A 43 24.21 -13.05 -3.42
C ASN A 43 23.50 -12.03 -2.51
N ILE A 44 24.25 -11.12 -1.87
CA ILE A 44 23.69 -10.02 -1.08
C ILE A 44 22.79 -9.14 -1.95
N THR A 45 23.26 -8.76 -3.14
CA THR A 45 22.50 -7.91 -4.07
C THR A 45 21.15 -8.54 -4.44
N ASP A 46 21.14 -9.86 -4.68
CA ASP A 46 19.91 -10.59 -5.00
C ASP A 46 18.98 -10.71 -3.78
N GLN A 47 19.54 -10.98 -2.60
CA GLN A 47 18.76 -11.28 -1.39
C GLN A 47 18.20 -10.06 -0.66
N VAL A 48 18.84 -8.89 -0.74
CA VAL A 48 18.34 -7.68 -0.06
C VAL A 48 16.94 -7.27 -0.54
N SER A 49 16.49 -7.78 -1.69
CA SER A 49 15.11 -7.60 -2.15
C SER A 49 14.07 -8.25 -1.22
N ASN A 50 14.44 -9.33 -0.51
CA ASN A 50 13.53 -10.16 0.28
C ASN A 50 13.79 -10.07 1.78
N SER A 51 15.05 -9.87 2.20
CA SER A 51 15.46 -9.90 3.61
C SER A 51 16.42 -8.77 3.95
N CYS A 52 16.50 -8.47 5.25
CA CYS A 52 17.70 -7.88 5.81
C CYS A 52 18.84 -8.89 5.85
N ILE A 53 20.06 -8.40 5.78
CA ILE A 53 21.25 -9.25 5.88
C ILE A 53 22.21 -8.63 6.91
N LEU A 54 22.61 -9.40 7.92
CA LEU A 54 23.67 -9.04 8.84
C LEU A 54 24.86 -9.96 8.63
N LEU A 55 26.00 -9.38 8.29
CA LEU A 55 27.21 -10.12 8.00
C LEU A 55 28.33 -9.74 8.95
N GLY A 56 28.97 -10.77 9.51
CA GLY A 56 30.33 -10.61 10.03
C GLY A 56 31.32 -10.49 8.90
N LEU A 57 32.19 -9.50 8.96
CA LEU A 57 33.40 -9.50 8.16
C LEU A 57 34.32 -10.56 8.78
N GLN A 58 34.65 -11.57 7.97
CA GLN A 58 35.36 -12.78 8.41
C GLN A 58 36.54 -12.42 9.33
N PRO A 59 36.73 -13.13 10.44
CA PRO A 59 38.02 -13.17 11.08
C PRO A 59 38.73 -14.46 10.70
N ALA A 60 40.04 -14.36 10.49
CA ALA A 60 40.90 -15.53 10.67
C ALA A 60 40.99 -15.95 12.15
N ASP A 61 40.56 -15.14 13.16
CA ASP A 61 40.88 -15.42 14.59
C ASP A 61 39.87 -15.00 15.71
N SER A 62 38.64 -14.53 15.45
CA SER A 62 37.73 -14.05 16.53
C SER A 62 36.58 -15.02 16.83
N ALA A 63 36.82 -15.98 17.73
CA ALA A 63 35.83 -16.95 18.20
C ALA A 63 34.56 -16.30 18.79
N ALA A 64 34.67 -15.07 19.33
CA ALA A 64 33.57 -14.37 19.98
C ALA A 64 32.50 -13.90 18.98
N LEU A 65 32.88 -13.23 17.89
CA LEU A 65 31.93 -12.72 16.90
C LEU A 65 31.19 -13.87 16.20
N VAL A 66 31.91 -14.93 15.84
CA VAL A 66 31.31 -16.14 15.24
C VAL A 66 30.29 -16.78 16.19
N THR A 67 30.57 -16.79 17.49
CA THR A 67 29.63 -17.31 18.50
C THR A 67 28.36 -16.47 18.57
N ILE A 68 28.48 -15.14 18.59
CA ILE A 68 27.33 -14.23 18.57
C ILE A 68 26.50 -14.43 17.31
N LEU A 69 27.12 -14.49 16.13
CA LEU A 69 26.42 -14.70 14.87
C LEU A 69 25.67 -16.04 14.85
N ARG A 70 26.24 -17.11 15.42
CA ARG A 70 25.55 -18.41 15.55
C ARG A 70 24.33 -18.31 16.46
N GLN A 71 24.44 -17.62 17.59
CA GLN A 71 23.30 -17.39 18.49
C GLN A 71 22.20 -16.58 17.81
N LEU A 72 22.56 -15.56 17.02
CA LEU A 72 21.58 -14.81 16.24
C LEU A 72 20.94 -15.67 15.15
N SER A 73 21.72 -16.47 14.43
CA SER A 73 21.19 -17.40 13.42
C SER A 73 20.18 -18.36 14.03
N HIS A 74 20.41 -18.82 15.26
CA HIS A 74 19.44 -19.60 16.02
C HIS A 74 18.18 -18.79 16.38
N ALA A 75 18.34 -17.57 16.93
CA ALA A 75 17.22 -16.69 17.31
C ALA A 75 16.33 -16.28 16.12
N PHE A 76 16.90 -16.22 14.91
CA PHE A 76 16.17 -15.92 13.68
C PHE A 76 15.91 -17.15 12.82
N LYS A 77 16.04 -18.35 13.37
CA LYS A 77 15.80 -19.59 12.62
C LYS A 77 14.37 -19.64 12.09
N GLY A 78 14.23 -19.79 10.77
CA GLY A 78 12.94 -19.79 10.08
C GLY A 78 12.33 -18.40 9.84
N GLU A 79 13.01 -17.33 10.25
CA GLU A 79 12.62 -15.96 9.92
C GLU A 79 13.09 -15.58 8.53
N LYS A 80 12.17 -15.45 7.58
CA LYS A 80 12.52 -15.17 6.17
C LYS A 80 13.00 -13.74 5.94
N LEU A 81 12.73 -12.83 6.89
CA LEU A 81 13.07 -11.43 6.76
C LEU A 81 14.50 -11.09 7.22
N VAL A 82 15.23 -12.03 7.83
CA VAL A 82 16.57 -11.80 8.38
C VAL A 82 17.49 -12.95 8.00
N ASN A 83 18.55 -12.62 7.27
CA ASN A 83 19.64 -13.54 6.96
C ASN A 83 20.90 -13.13 7.72
N ILE A 84 21.60 -14.13 8.25
CA ILE A 84 22.77 -13.93 9.11
C ILE A 84 23.88 -14.81 8.60
N GLY A 85 25.07 -14.25 8.42
CA GLY A 85 26.18 -15.00 7.87
C GLY A 85 27.51 -14.29 7.96
N VAL A 86 28.46 -14.79 7.17
CA VAL A 86 29.80 -14.23 7.02
C VAL A 86 30.09 -13.94 5.55
N LEU A 87 30.90 -12.92 5.27
CA LEU A 87 31.28 -12.60 3.89
C LEU A 87 32.41 -13.54 3.42
N LYS A 88 32.29 -14.08 2.18
CA LYS A 88 33.30 -14.94 1.55
C LYS A 88 34.59 -14.18 1.20
N GLU A 89 35.71 -14.80 1.52
CA GLU A 89 37.08 -14.30 1.31
C GLU A 89 37.46 -14.10 -0.18
N GLU A 90 36.79 -14.76 -1.12
CA GLU A 90 37.14 -14.67 -2.55
C GLU A 90 36.64 -13.38 -3.24
N TYR A 91 35.79 -12.58 -2.58
CA TYR A 91 35.22 -11.33 -3.11
C TYR A 91 35.62 -10.12 -2.26
N LEU A 92 36.92 -9.99 -1.93
CA LEU A 92 37.55 -8.86 -1.20
C LEU A 92 37.45 -7.49 -1.92
N SER A 93 36.51 -7.31 -2.85
CA SER A 93 36.19 -6.02 -3.45
C SER A 93 35.41 -5.16 -2.43
N MET A 94 35.99 -4.02 -2.07
CA MET A 94 35.46 -2.89 -1.30
C MET A 94 33.95 -2.94 -1.00
N ILE A 95 33.57 -3.09 0.27
CA ILE A 95 32.18 -2.94 0.71
C ILE A 95 31.87 -1.43 0.77
N PRO A 96 30.90 -0.93 -0.02
CA PRO A 96 30.51 0.47 0.04
C PRO A 96 29.60 0.70 1.24
N TRP A 97 30.06 1.50 2.21
CA TRP A 97 29.19 1.99 3.27
C TRP A 97 28.34 3.16 2.77
N LYS A 98 27.20 3.35 3.41
CA LYS A 98 26.29 4.48 3.14
C LYS A 98 26.96 5.86 3.26
N SER A 99 28.01 5.98 4.07
CA SER A 99 28.82 7.21 4.22
C SER A 99 29.74 7.51 3.02
N GLY A 100 29.76 6.65 1.99
CA GLY A 100 30.67 6.77 0.85
C GLY A 100 32.09 6.28 1.14
N THR A 101 32.39 5.92 2.39
CA THR A 101 33.63 5.23 2.75
C THR A 101 33.55 3.79 2.27
N THR A 102 34.60 3.32 1.63
CA THR A 102 34.79 1.92 1.27
C THR A 102 35.70 1.30 2.30
N LEU A 103 35.29 0.19 2.93
CA LEU A 103 36.12 -0.42 3.96
C LEU A 103 37.31 -1.13 3.31
N ASP A 104 38.49 -0.94 3.89
CA ASP A 104 39.56 -1.92 3.86
C ASP A 104 39.20 -3.05 4.85
N LEU A 105 39.24 -4.30 4.40
CA LEU A 105 38.83 -5.50 5.15
C LEU A 105 39.77 -5.84 6.32
N ALA A 106 40.76 -4.98 6.60
CA ALA A 106 41.64 -5.06 7.76
C ALA A 106 40.93 -4.85 9.13
N GLU A 107 39.71 -4.29 9.16
CA GLU A 107 38.89 -4.19 10.39
C GLU A 107 38.15 -5.52 10.68
N LYS A 108 38.93 -6.55 11.03
CA LYS A 108 38.58 -8.00 11.15
C LYS A 108 37.54 -8.39 12.22
N ASN A 109 36.62 -7.50 12.62
CA ASN A 109 35.57 -7.78 13.62
C ASN A 109 34.29 -6.95 13.41
N ASP A 110 34.10 -6.39 12.22
CA ASP A 110 32.97 -5.52 11.93
C ASP A 110 31.70 -6.28 11.49
N LEU A 111 30.57 -5.60 11.65
CA LEU A 111 29.24 -6.07 11.26
C LEU A 111 28.69 -5.14 10.16
N ALA A 112 28.48 -5.72 8.99
CA ALA A 112 27.82 -5.08 7.87
C ALA A 112 26.33 -5.42 7.87
N PHE A 113 25.48 -4.40 8.00
CA PHE A 113 24.04 -4.55 7.92
C PHE A 113 23.53 -4.02 6.58
N TYR A 114 22.89 -4.88 5.81
CA TYR A 114 22.15 -4.52 4.62
C TYR A 114 20.66 -4.51 4.94
N ARG A 115 20.05 -3.34 4.85
CA ARG A 115 18.61 -3.20 5.01
C ARG A 115 17.89 -3.82 3.81
N ARG A 116 16.77 -4.51 4.07
CA ARG A 116 15.87 -4.97 3.01
C ARG A 116 15.44 -3.80 2.13
N LYS A 117 15.66 -3.92 0.82
CA LYS A 117 15.19 -2.97 -0.19
C LYS A 117 13.87 -3.47 -0.76
N LYS A 118 12.77 -2.84 -0.35
CA LYS A 118 11.47 -3.09 -0.99
C LYS A 118 11.55 -2.62 -2.45
N ILE A 119 11.09 -3.45 -3.37
CA ILE A 119 10.95 -3.05 -4.76
C ILE A 119 9.82 -2.03 -4.80
N ASP A 120 10.11 -0.82 -5.24
CA ASP A 120 9.07 0.16 -5.51
C ASP A 120 8.26 -0.31 -6.72
N ARG A 121 7.04 -0.77 -6.46
CA ARG A 121 6.10 -1.23 -7.49
C ARG A 121 5.26 -0.10 -8.04
N THR A 122 5.33 1.10 -7.47
CA THR A 122 4.65 2.27 -8.02
C THR A 122 5.31 2.76 -9.31
N CYS A 123 6.59 2.42 -9.50
CA CYS A 123 7.33 2.64 -10.74
C CYS A 123 7.47 1.34 -11.54
N LEU A 124 6.91 1.31 -12.75
CA LEU A 124 7.04 0.16 -13.67
C LEU A 124 8.45 0.04 -14.26
N MET A 125 9.24 1.12 -14.23
CA MET A 125 10.65 1.06 -14.59
C MET A 125 11.46 0.51 -13.42
N LYS A 126 11.88 -0.75 -13.50
CA LYS A 126 12.79 -1.31 -12.48
C LYS A 126 14.14 -0.61 -12.58
N PRO A 127 14.69 -0.08 -11.47
CA PRO A 127 16.08 0.33 -11.46
C PRO A 127 16.94 -0.92 -11.74
N GLN A 128 17.77 -0.88 -12.79
CA GLN A 128 18.81 -1.88 -12.94
C GLN A 128 19.77 -1.71 -11.76
N TRP A 129 19.78 -2.65 -10.81
CA TRP A 129 20.73 -2.68 -9.68
C TRP A 129 22.14 -2.97 -10.21
N LYS A 130 22.71 -2.05 -11.01
CA LYS A 130 24.06 -2.19 -11.54
C LYS A 130 25.12 -2.07 -10.46
N ASN A 131 24.79 -1.41 -9.35
CA ASN A 131 25.67 -1.21 -8.21
C ASN A 131 25.23 -2.08 -7.03
N PRO A 132 26.17 -2.72 -6.31
CA PRO A 132 25.85 -3.45 -5.09
C PRO A 132 25.17 -2.55 -4.05
N PRO A 133 24.31 -3.10 -3.18
CA PRO A 133 23.67 -2.31 -2.14
C PRO A 133 24.71 -1.75 -1.17
N THR A 134 24.46 -0.56 -0.62
CA THR A 134 25.28 0.00 0.45
C THR A 134 24.95 -0.66 1.78
N ALA A 135 25.99 -0.93 2.57
CA ALA A 135 25.85 -1.41 3.93
C ALA A 135 25.77 -0.26 4.95
N GLU A 136 25.23 -0.54 6.12
CA GLU A 136 25.30 0.29 7.32
C GLU A 136 26.15 -0.41 8.38
N ARG A 137 27.15 0.30 8.94
CA ARG A 137 28.04 -0.26 9.96
C ARG A 137 27.32 -0.28 11.30
N TYR A 138 27.32 -1.42 11.99
CA TYR A 138 26.79 -1.50 13.35
C TYR A 138 27.85 -1.02 14.35
N LEU A 139 27.55 0.08 15.06
CA LEU A 139 28.43 0.71 16.05
C LEU A 139 28.00 0.48 17.51
N GLY A 140 26.92 -0.27 17.74
CA GLY A 140 26.39 -0.55 19.08
C GLY A 140 27.14 -1.67 19.83
N PRO A 141 26.69 -2.00 21.05
CA PRO A 141 27.24 -3.11 21.83
C PRO A 141 27.08 -4.44 21.09
N ARG A 142 28.17 -5.19 20.95
CA ARG A 142 28.20 -6.50 20.28
C ARG A 142 27.77 -7.62 21.23
N THR A 143 26.59 -7.50 21.81
CA THR A 143 25.94 -8.59 22.55
C THR A 143 24.78 -9.14 21.74
N THR A 144 24.42 -10.40 21.97
CA THR A 144 23.35 -11.06 21.22
C THR A 144 22.01 -10.37 21.47
N GLU A 145 21.74 -9.90 22.69
CA GLU A 145 20.53 -9.16 23.08
C GLU A 145 20.38 -7.89 22.25
N LYS A 146 21.44 -7.07 22.18
CA LYS A 146 21.41 -5.79 21.47
C LYS A 146 21.34 -5.95 19.96
N LEU A 147 21.89 -7.04 19.43
CA LEU A 147 21.77 -7.36 18.01
C LEU A 147 20.39 -7.92 17.66
N VAL A 148 19.74 -8.70 18.54
CA VAL A 148 18.34 -9.10 18.38
C VAL A 148 17.42 -7.87 18.38
N GLU A 149 17.56 -6.96 19.36
CA GLU A 149 16.81 -5.70 19.41
C GLU A 149 17.00 -4.88 18.11
N PHE A 150 18.26 -4.77 17.66
CA PHE A 150 18.61 -4.05 16.43
C PHE A 150 17.96 -4.67 15.19
N LEU A 151 18.06 -5.99 15.02
CA LEU A 151 17.48 -6.72 13.88
C LEU A 151 15.96 -6.64 13.90
N ASN A 152 15.34 -6.88 15.06
CA ASN A 152 13.90 -6.73 15.24
C ASN A 152 13.41 -5.38 14.77
N LYS A 153 14.05 -4.30 15.23
CA LYS A 153 13.70 -2.92 14.87
C LYS A 153 13.92 -2.63 13.39
N ASN A 154 15.06 -3.02 12.82
CA ASN A 154 15.44 -2.60 11.47
C ASN A 154 14.91 -3.53 10.36
N CYS A 155 14.41 -4.71 10.71
CA CYS A 155 13.93 -5.72 9.77
C CYS A 155 12.46 -6.05 9.94
N ALA A 156 11.75 -5.30 10.79
CA ALA A 156 10.34 -5.51 11.10
C ALA A 156 10.05 -6.92 11.64
N THR A 157 10.96 -7.47 12.45
CA THR A 157 10.84 -8.78 13.09
C THR A 157 10.65 -8.64 14.60
N TYR A 158 10.28 -9.73 15.27
CA TYR A 158 9.85 -9.72 16.68
C TYR A 158 10.33 -10.95 17.46
N ARG A 159 11.60 -11.33 17.27
CA ARG A 159 12.19 -12.55 17.86
C ARG A 159 12.77 -12.32 19.25
N LEU A 160 12.74 -13.36 20.07
CA LEU A 160 13.48 -13.49 21.32
C LEU A 160 14.76 -14.32 21.09
N LEU A 161 15.67 -14.35 22.07
CA LEU A 161 16.93 -15.08 21.97
C LEU A 161 16.75 -16.59 21.76
N ASP A 162 15.64 -17.16 22.26
CA ASP A 162 15.28 -18.57 22.12
C ASP A 162 14.60 -18.89 20.78
N GLY A 163 14.43 -17.90 19.89
CA GLY A 163 13.73 -18.03 18.62
C GLY A 163 12.22 -17.81 18.67
N GLY A 164 11.65 -17.69 19.88
CA GLY A 164 10.25 -17.38 20.10
C GLY A 164 9.86 -15.98 19.64
N LEU A 165 8.55 -15.70 19.57
CA LEU A 165 8.03 -14.36 19.30
C LEU A 165 7.91 -13.58 20.61
N SER A 166 8.24 -12.29 20.57
CA SER A 166 7.93 -11.36 21.65
C SER A 166 6.42 -11.13 21.76
N VAL A 167 5.97 -10.47 22.84
CA VAL A 167 4.55 -10.08 23.03
C VAL A 167 4.03 -9.28 21.81
N ALA A 168 4.81 -8.31 21.34
CA ALA A 168 4.48 -7.55 20.14
C ALA A 168 4.42 -8.42 18.88
N GLY A 169 5.29 -9.43 18.76
CA GLY A 169 5.26 -10.41 17.67
C GLY A 169 3.99 -11.26 17.68
N LEU A 170 3.59 -11.76 18.86
CA LEU A 170 2.35 -12.51 19.05
C LEU A 170 1.12 -11.64 18.74
N ARG A 171 1.12 -10.38 19.19
CA ARG A 171 0.03 -9.42 18.90
C ARG A 171 -0.06 -9.12 17.41
N ARG A 172 1.07 -8.86 16.73
CA ARG A 172 1.12 -8.71 15.26
C ARG A 172 0.51 -9.92 14.56
N GLU A 173 0.92 -11.14 14.90
CA GLU A 173 0.38 -12.33 14.26
C GLU A 173 -1.13 -12.48 14.50
N LYS A 174 -1.59 -12.21 15.73
CA LYS A 174 -3.01 -12.22 16.06
C LYS A 174 -3.80 -11.22 15.21
N ILE A 175 -3.29 -10.00 15.04
CA ILE A 175 -3.90 -8.96 14.20
C ILE A 175 -3.99 -9.43 12.74
N LEU A 176 -2.87 -9.82 12.13
CA LEU A 176 -2.81 -10.20 10.72
C LEU A 176 -3.64 -11.46 10.39
N ARG A 177 -3.83 -12.37 11.35
CA ARG A 177 -4.70 -13.55 11.20
C ARG A 177 -6.19 -13.23 11.33
N ASN A 178 -6.54 -12.13 12.02
CA ASN A 178 -7.92 -11.78 12.37
C ASN A 178 -8.44 -10.51 11.68
N LEU A 179 -7.82 -10.14 10.55
CA LEU A 179 -8.34 -9.08 9.69
C LEU A 179 -9.77 -9.41 9.25
N TYR A 180 -10.62 -8.38 9.26
CA TYR A 180 -12.03 -8.47 8.96
C TYR A 180 -12.25 -9.02 7.54
N ARG A 181 -13.32 -9.79 7.42
CA ARG A 181 -13.77 -10.36 6.16
C ARG A 181 -15.21 -9.98 5.89
N VAL A 182 -15.47 -9.46 4.70
CA VAL A 182 -16.82 -9.28 4.17
C VAL A 182 -17.48 -10.66 4.10
N PRO A 183 -18.69 -10.84 4.67
CA PRO A 183 -19.40 -12.10 4.59
C PRO A 183 -19.61 -12.55 3.14
N ASN A 184 -19.58 -13.86 2.89
CA ASN A 184 -19.90 -14.40 1.56
C ASN A 184 -21.41 -14.57 1.33
N SER A 185 -22.24 -14.36 2.36
CA SER A 185 -23.69 -14.36 2.24
C SER A 185 -24.16 -13.07 1.57
N LEU A 186 -25.08 -13.16 0.62
CA LEU A 186 -25.72 -12.00 0.01
C LEU A 186 -26.87 -11.51 0.90
N ASP A 187 -27.03 -10.19 1.02
CA ASP A 187 -28.23 -9.61 1.62
C ASP A 187 -29.41 -9.93 0.70
N THR A 188 -30.34 -10.75 1.19
CA THR A 188 -31.50 -11.24 0.43
C THR A 188 -32.39 -10.11 -0.10
N ASN A 189 -32.31 -8.92 0.50
CA ASN A 189 -33.06 -7.74 0.06
C ASN A 189 -32.38 -6.95 -1.07
N SER A 190 -31.15 -7.31 -1.45
CA SER A 190 -30.29 -6.55 -2.37
C SER A 190 -29.98 -7.25 -3.70
N ILE A 191 -30.57 -8.42 -3.95
CA ILE A 191 -30.23 -9.33 -5.08
C ILE A 191 -30.51 -8.75 -6.48
N ASN A 192 -31.24 -7.63 -6.58
CA ASN A 192 -31.73 -7.10 -7.85
C ASN A 192 -30.74 -6.19 -8.61
N GLY A 193 -29.45 -6.19 -8.28
CA GLY A 193 -28.44 -5.31 -8.87
C GLY A 193 -27.17 -6.01 -9.38
N PRO A 194 -26.35 -5.31 -10.17
CA PRO A 194 -25.06 -5.81 -10.68
C PRO A 194 -23.98 -5.93 -9.58
N ILE A 195 -24.22 -5.31 -8.43
CA ILE A 195 -23.37 -5.34 -7.25
C ILE A 195 -23.89 -6.41 -6.29
N ASN A 196 -23.03 -7.36 -5.94
CA ASN A 196 -23.28 -8.34 -4.89
C ASN A 196 -23.07 -7.70 -3.51
N ILE A 197 -24.13 -7.12 -2.94
CA ILE A 197 -24.07 -6.56 -1.59
C ILE A 197 -24.19 -7.71 -0.58
N ALA A 198 -23.13 -7.92 0.20
CA ALA A 198 -23.11 -8.94 1.23
C ALA A 198 -23.77 -8.48 2.53
N ASP A 199 -23.46 -7.24 2.95
CA ASP A 199 -23.98 -6.66 4.17
C ASP A 199 -23.90 -5.13 4.11
N LYS A 200 -24.41 -4.46 5.14
CA LYS A 200 -24.20 -3.03 5.38
C LYS A 200 -23.04 -2.84 6.35
N CYS A 201 -22.33 -1.72 6.23
CA CYS A 201 -21.37 -1.34 7.27
C CYS A 201 -22.07 -1.27 8.63
N GLU A 202 -21.40 -1.79 9.66
CA GLU A 202 -21.85 -1.63 11.04
C GLU A 202 -21.97 -0.14 11.37
N ARG A 203 -23.02 0.20 12.12
CA ARG A 203 -23.31 1.57 12.55
C ARG A 203 -23.24 1.64 14.06
N ILE A 204 -22.38 2.51 14.60
CA ILE A 204 -22.16 2.65 16.05
C ILE A 204 -22.26 4.12 16.47
N SER A 205 -22.54 4.35 17.75
CA SER A 205 -22.28 5.64 18.40
C SER A 205 -20.77 5.85 18.63
N MET A 206 -20.38 7.06 19.04
CA MET A 206 -19.00 7.39 19.40
C MET A 206 -18.38 6.30 20.33
N PRO A 207 -17.31 5.60 19.90
CA PRO A 207 -16.69 4.54 20.71
C PRO A 207 -15.68 5.10 21.71
N SER A 208 -15.27 4.26 22.68
CA SER A 208 -14.01 4.49 23.40
C SER A 208 -12.80 4.22 22.49
N LYS A 209 -11.62 4.73 22.88
CA LYS A 209 -10.36 4.47 22.19
C LYS A 209 -10.08 2.97 22.09
N GLU A 210 -10.20 2.25 23.20
CA GLU A 210 -9.88 0.82 23.30
C GLU A 210 -10.82 0.01 22.40
N LYS A 211 -12.12 0.33 22.43
CA LYS A 211 -13.11 -0.33 21.58
C LYS A 211 -12.80 -0.09 20.11
N PHE A 212 -12.53 1.16 19.72
CA PHE A 212 -12.21 1.48 18.33
C PHE A 212 -10.95 0.74 17.85
N ILE A 213 -9.87 0.78 18.64
CA ILE A 213 -8.60 0.17 18.28
C ILE A 213 -8.73 -1.36 18.12
N GLU A 214 -9.32 -2.04 19.09
CA GLU A 214 -9.38 -3.51 19.10
C GLU A 214 -10.43 -4.08 18.14
N GLU A 215 -11.61 -3.46 18.04
CA GLU A 215 -12.71 -4.03 17.24
C GLU A 215 -12.71 -3.57 15.78
N TYR A 216 -12.10 -2.42 15.47
CA TYR A 216 -12.17 -1.81 14.14
C TYR A 216 -10.80 -1.58 13.52
N TYR A 217 -9.92 -0.84 14.21
CA TYR A 217 -8.62 -0.43 13.64
C TYR A 217 -7.71 -1.63 13.36
N PHE A 218 -7.41 -2.44 14.38
CA PHE A 218 -6.59 -3.65 14.24
C PHE A 218 -7.25 -4.73 13.38
N ARG A 219 -8.58 -4.72 13.28
CA ARG A 219 -9.29 -5.65 12.40
C ARG A 219 -9.35 -5.16 10.96
N SER A 220 -8.93 -3.94 10.62
CA SER A 220 -9.20 -3.35 9.30
C SER A 220 -10.69 -3.46 8.94
N LYS A 221 -11.57 -3.14 9.89
CA LYS A 221 -13.02 -3.24 9.73
C LYS A 221 -13.62 -1.84 9.51
N PRO A 222 -14.25 -1.57 8.35
CA PRO A 222 -14.98 -0.35 8.13
C PRO A 222 -16.16 -0.20 9.09
N VAL A 223 -16.44 1.03 9.52
CA VAL A 223 -17.57 1.32 10.42
C VAL A 223 -18.09 2.74 10.22
N VAL A 224 -19.42 2.90 10.31
CA VAL A 224 -20.06 4.21 10.33
C VAL A 224 -20.31 4.63 11.77
N ILE A 225 -19.75 5.77 12.17
CA ILE A 225 -19.93 6.39 13.47
C ILE A 225 -21.02 7.45 13.34
N THR A 226 -22.21 7.14 13.85
CA THR A 226 -23.41 7.92 13.60
C THR A 226 -23.43 9.21 14.43
N GLY A 227 -23.72 10.33 13.78
CA GLY A 227 -23.84 11.63 14.46
C GLY A 227 -22.57 12.10 15.18
N ALA A 228 -21.40 11.63 14.76
CA ALA A 228 -20.12 11.98 15.38
C ALA A 228 -19.78 13.48 15.24
N LEU A 229 -20.31 14.14 14.20
CA LEU A 229 -20.01 15.52 13.88
C LEU A 229 -20.93 16.55 14.55
N LYS A 230 -21.92 16.11 15.35
CA LYS A 230 -22.96 17.00 15.93
C LYS A 230 -22.44 18.25 16.64
N HIS A 231 -21.22 18.19 17.17
CA HIS A 231 -20.58 19.28 17.91
C HIS A 231 -19.70 20.19 17.03
N TRP A 232 -19.52 19.88 15.75
CA TRP A 232 -18.74 20.70 14.84
C TRP A 232 -19.53 21.95 14.41
N PRO A 233 -18.96 23.16 14.57
CA PRO A 233 -19.53 24.37 13.97
C PRO A 233 -19.77 24.25 12.46
N ALA A 234 -18.99 23.43 11.76
CA ALA A 234 -19.10 23.25 10.32
C ALA A 234 -20.51 22.81 9.84
N LEU A 235 -21.25 22.03 10.64
CA LEU A 235 -22.59 21.55 10.25
C LEU A 235 -23.61 22.68 10.09
N THR A 236 -23.46 23.78 10.83
CA THR A 236 -24.39 24.92 10.77
C THR A 236 -23.78 26.13 10.07
N LYS A 237 -22.45 26.30 10.17
CA LYS A 237 -21.75 27.49 9.67
C LYS A 237 -21.42 27.42 8.18
N TRP A 238 -21.04 26.24 7.65
CA TRP A 238 -20.54 26.11 6.27
C TRP A 238 -21.67 26.04 5.25
N THR A 239 -22.49 27.09 5.20
CA THR A 239 -23.51 27.30 4.16
C THR A 239 -22.88 27.75 2.86
N SER A 240 -23.61 27.62 1.75
CA SER A 240 -23.13 28.13 0.45
C SER A 240 -22.84 29.64 0.52
N LYS A 241 -23.70 30.40 1.21
CA LYS A 241 -23.51 31.83 1.44
C LYS A 241 -22.21 32.12 2.20
N PHE A 242 -21.99 31.45 3.33
CA PHE A 242 -20.78 31.63 4.12
C PHE A 242 -19.51 31.32 3.31
N LEU A 243 -19.48 30.17 2.64
CA LEU A 243 -18.30 29.76 1.87
C LEU A 243 -18.01 30.75 0.72
N THR A 244 -19.04 31.19 0.00
CA THR A 244 -18.90 32.18 -1.08
C THR A 244 -18.43 33.55 -0.55
N GLU A 245 -19.03 34.07 0.53
CA GLU A 245 -18.64 35.36 1.11
C GLU A 245 -17.21 35.36 1.63
N ARG A 246 -16.76 34.24 2.21
CA ARG A 246 -15.42 34.13 2.82
C ARG A 246 -14.33 33.82 1.81
N PHE A 247 -14.61 32.96 0.83
CA PHE A 247 -13.59 32.39 -0.04
C PHE A 247 -13.78 32.75 -1.51
N GLY A 248 -14.84 33.48 -1.88
CA GLY A 248 -15.23 33.74 -3.27
C GLY A 248 -14.12 34.26 -4.17
N SER A 249 -13.24 35.13 -3.64
CA SER A 249 -12.10 35.70 -4.37
C SER A 249 -10.89 34.78 -4.49
N LYS A 250 -10.85 33.64 -3.78
CA LYS A 250 -9.75 32.67 -3.88
C LYS A 250 -9.87 31.92 -5.20
N LYS A 251 -8.72 31.68 -5.84
CA LYS A 251 -8.64 30.76 -6.97
C LYS A 251 -8.50 29.33 -6.47
N VAL A 252 -9.27 28.42 -7.06
CA VAL A 252 -9.30 27.01 -6.72
C VAL A 252 -9.21 26.16 -7.98
N ARG A 253 -8.51 25.02 -7.87
CA ARG A 253 -8.41 24.03 -8.95
C ARG A 253 -9.61 23.10 -8.86
N VAL A 254 -10.48 23.14 -9.86
CA VAL A 254 -11.75 22.38 -9.91
C VAL A 254 -11.66 21.33 -11.00
N ALA A 255 -12.13 20.13 -10.69
CA ALA A 255 -12.26 19.01 -11.62
C ALA A 255 -13.60 19.10 -12.37
N PHE A 256 -13.54 18.99 -13.68
CA PHE A 256 -14.67 19.00 -14.59
C PHE A 256 -14.77 17.65 -15.29
N ALA A 257 -15.96 17.07 -15.27
CA ALA A 257 -16.25 15.81 -15.95
C ALA A 257 -17.63 15.83 -16.59
N PRO A 258 -17.84 15.09 -17.69
CA PRO A 258 -19.17 14.87 -18.22
C PRO A 258 -19.98 13.96 -17.29
N ASN A 259 -21.26 14.29 -17.09
CA ASN A 259 -22.24 13.47 -16.37
C ASN A 259 -21.92 13.11 -14.91
N GLY A 260 -20.89 13.71 -14.31
CA GLY A 260 -20.52 13.45 -12.92
C GLY A 260 -19.69 12.21 -12.67
N GLU A 261 -19.21 11.53 -13.72
CA GLU A 261 -18.32 10.38 -13.55
C GLU A 261 -16.86 10.80 -13.56
N TYR A 262 -16.14 10.46 -12.50
CA TYR A 262 -14.73 10.77 -12.32
C TYR A 262 -13.91 9.47 -12.35
N GLU A 263 -12.83 9.47 -13.13
CA GLU A 263 -11.78 8.45 -13.10
C GLU A 263 -12.23 7.06 -13.58
N GLY A 264 -13.18 7.01 -14.51
CA GLY A 264 -13.60 5.79 -15.18
C GLY A 264 -12.59 5.27 -16.20
N CYS A 265 -12.73 3.99 -16.58
CA CYS A 265 -11.92 3.39 -17.63
C CYS A 265 -12.57 3.54 -19.01
N GLU A 266 -11.77 3.95 -19.99
CA GLU A 266 -12.14 4.01 -21.41
C GLU A 266 -11.14 3.23 -22.28
N LYS A 267 -11.46 3.05 -23.56
CA LYS A 267 -10.51 2.49 -24.52
C LYS A 267 -9.39 3.50 -24.80
N ALA A 268 -8.14 3.06 -24.72
CA ALA A 268 -6.98 3.86 -25.08
C ALA A 268 -7.07 4.44 -26.50
N SER A 269 -7.65 3.67 -27.43
CA SER A 269 -7.88 4.08 -28.83
C SER A 269 -8.80 5.28 -29.02
N ASN A 270 -9.50 5.73 -27.96
CA ASN A 270 -10.36 6.91 -28.02
C ASN A 270 -9.58 8.23 -27.92
N PHE A 271 -8.28 8.20 -27.62
CA PHE A 271 -7.45 9.39 -27.35
C PHE A 271 -6.59 9.75 -28.56
N ASP A 272 -6.48 11.07 -28.83
CA ASP A 272 -5.90 11.61 -30.07
C ASP A 272 -4.46 11.14 -30.31
N ASN A 273 -3.64 11.12 -29.25
CA ASN A 273 -2.24 10.72 -29.33
C ASN A 273 -2.00 9.19 -29.24
N PHE A 274 -3.05 8.35 -29.25
CA PHE A 274 -2.89 6.89 -29.09
C PHE A 274 -1.94 6.26 -30.12
N LYS A 275 -1.96 6.74 -31.36
CA LYS A 275 -1.07 6.23 -32.43
C LYS A 275 0.39 6.66 -32.26
N GLU A 276 0.63 7.77 -31.57
CA GLU A 276 1.95 8.38 -31.39
C GLU A 276 2.61 7.94 -30.09
N PHE A 277 1.80 7.69 -29.07
CA PHE A 277 2.25 7.28 -27.74
C PHE A 277 2.92 5.90 -27.77
N LYS A 278 4.12 5.80 -27.18
CA LYS A 278 4.88 4.54 -27.10
C LYS A 278 5.42 4.33 -25.70
N PHE A 279 5.14 3.16 -25.14
CA PHE A 279 5.83 2.69 -23.94
C PHE A 279 7.17 2.04 -24.28
N PRO A 280 8.19 2.13 -23.41
CA PRO A 280 9.27 1.15 -23.39
C PRO A 280 8.71 -0.27 -23.28
N GLU A 281 9.30 -1.25 -23.97
CA GLU A 281 8.80 -2.63 -23.97
C GLU A 281 8.81 -3.24 -22.56
N GLU A 282 9.73 -2.85 -21.69
CA GLU A 282 9.78 -3.27 -20.30
C GLU A 282 8.53 -2.82 -19.52
N VAL A 283 8.04 -1.60 -19.76
CA VAL A 283 6.81 -1.07 -19.13
C VAL A 283 5.58 -1.77 -19.69
N LYS A 284 5.53 -1.89 -21.02
CA LYS A 284 4.41 -2.52 -21.73
C LYS A 284 4.19 -3.97 -21.29
N SER A 285 5.26 -4.72 -21.03
CA SER A 285 5.18 -6.11 -20.55
C SER A 285 4.56 -6.26 -19.15
N GLN A 286 4.45 -5.17 -18.39
CA GLN A 286 3.93 -5.17 -17.02
C GLN A 286 2.50 -4.60 -16.90
N LEU A 287 1.95 -4.04 -17.98
CA LEU A 287 0.60 -3.48 -18.02
C LEU A 287 -0.40 -4.56 -18.51
N PRO A 288 -1.33 -5.05 -17.66
CA PRO A 288 -2.25 -6.11 -18.06
C PRO A 288 -3.41 -5.63 -18.96
N PHE A 289 -3.63 -4.31 -19.07
CA PHE A 289 -4.77 -3.72 -19.79
C PHE A 289 -4.32 -2.61 -20.75
N LEU A 290 -3.50 -2.97 -21.76
CA LEU A 290 -2.95 -2.01 -22.73
C LEU A 290 -4.02 -1.32 -23.60
N ASP A 291 -5.21 -1.88 -23.71
CA ASP A 291 -6.32 -1.31 -24.45
C ASP A 291 -7.19 -0.36 -23.61
N LEU A 292 -6.96 -0.28 -22.29
CA LEU A 292 -7.72 0.57 -21.37
C LEU A 292 -6.89 1.69 -20.78
N VAL A 293 -7.57 2.79 -20.49
CA VAL A 293 -7.00 3.94 -19.77
C VAL A 293 -7.95 4.43 -18.70
N VAL A 294 -7.42 4.86 -17.56
CA VAL A 294 -8.14 5.62 -16.54
C VAL A 294 -8.21 7.07 -16.98
N VAL A 295 -9.40 7.63 -17.03
CA VAL A 295 -9.65 8.97 -17.56
C VAL A 295 -9.68 10.00 -16.43
N ARG A 296 -8.62 10.79 -16.31
CA ARG A 296 -8.53 11.94 -15.39
C ARG A 296 -9.47 13.07 -15.84
N PRO A 297 -10.16 13.73 -14.90
CA PRO A 297 -11.04 14.84 -15.23
C PRO A 297 -10.24 16.02 -15.78
N ALA A 298 -10.94 16.94 -16.45
CA ALA A 298 -10.35 18.19 -16.89
C ALA A 298 -10.20 19.14 -15.69
N PHE A 299 -9.02 19.69 -15.45
CA PHE A 299 -8.81 20.63 -14.36
C PHE A 299 -8.70 22.07 -14.87
N LEU A 300 -9.44 22.99 -14.25
CA LEU A 300 -9.31 24.42 -14.46
C LEU A 300 -9.14 25.15 -13.14
N GLU A 301 -8.38 26.25 -13.16
CA GLU A 301 -8.30 27.18 -12.05
C GLU A 301 -9.38 28.25 -12.22
N VAL A 302 -10.30 28.35 -11.25
CA VAL A 302 -11.44 29.29 -11.29
C VAL A 302 -11.57 30.02 -9.95
N LEU A 303 -12.27 31.16 -9.94
CA LEU A 303 -12.66 31.78 -8.67
C LEU A 303 -13.64 30.88 -7.92
N PHE A 304 -13.49 30.81 -6.60
CA PHE A 304 -14.39 30.02 -5.77
C PHE A 304 -15.84 30.49 -5.90
N SER A 305 -16.08 31.80 -6.05
CA SER A 305 -17.44 32.33 -6.29
C SER A 305 -18.04 31.79 -7.57
N THR A 306 -17.28 31.76 -8.66
CA THR A 306 -17.70 31.18 -9.94
C THR A 306 -18.01 29.70 -9.79
N PHE A 307 -17.16 28.95 -9.08
CA PHE A 307 -17.44 27.54 -8.79
C PHE A 307 -18.75 27.36 -8.01
N MET A 308 -18.99 28.17 -6.97
CA MET A 308 -20.22 28.11 -6.18
C MET A 308 -21.47 28.46 -6.99
N GLU A 309 -21.39 29.44 -7.90
CA GLU A 309 -22.46 29.77 -8.85
C GLU A 309 -22.79 28.58 -9.76
N MET A 310 -21.77 27.84 -10.23
CA MET A 310 -21.98 26.63 -11.03
C MET A 310 -22.75 25.56 -10.27
N LEU A 311 -22.46 25.36 -8.97
CA LEU A 311 -23.19 24.38 -8.15
C LEU A 311 -24.67 24.75 -7.99
N GLN A 312 -24.98 26.04 -7.94
CA GLN A 312 -26.35 26.55 -7.77
C GLN A 312 -27.14 26.58 -9.08
N SER A 313 -26.46 26.64 -10.23
CA SER A 313 -27.10 26.62 -11.54
C SER A 313 -27.68 25.22 -11.81
N SER A 314 -28.93 25.02 -11.37
CA SER A 314 -29.71 23.77 -11.44
C SER A 314 -30.17 23.36 -12.84
N ASN A 315 -29.50 23.83 -13.89
CA ASN A 315 -29.84 23.42 -15.24
C ASN A 315 -29.08 22.15 -15.59
N ASN A 316 -29.86 21.16 -16.05
CA ASN A 316 -29.50 19.87 -16.61
C ASN A 316 -28.37 20.02 -17.65
N THR A 317 -27.15 20.19 -17.17
CA THR A 317 -25.96 20.39 -17.98
C THR A 317 -25.16 19.11 -17.86
N ASP A 318 -24.64 18.62 -19.00
CA ASP A 318 -23.75 17.46 -19.06
C ASP A 318 -22.37 17.76 -18.44
N ILE A 319 -22.29 18.66 -17.45
CA ILE A 319 -21.07 19.21 -16.86
C ILE A 319 -21.20 19.12 -15.34
N SER A 320 -20.30 18.36 -14.74
CA SER A 320 -20.13 18.32 -13.29
C SER A 320 -18.83 19.01 -12.89
N ALA A 321 -18.91 19.82 -11.85
CA ALA A 321 -17.77 20.50 -11.23
C ALA A 321 -17.56 19.95 -9.81
N TYR A 322 -16.32 19.60 -9.49
CA TYR A 322 -15.96 18.98 -8.23
C TYR A 322 -14.68 19.59 -7.67
N LEU A 323 -14.78 20.18 -6.48
CA LEU A 323 -13.60 20.53 -5.68
C LEU A 323 -13.18 19.29 -4.90
N GLU A 324 -12.20 18.57 -5.45
CA GLU A 324 -11.69 17.29 -4.94
C GLU A 324 -10.24 17.42 -4.43
N TYR A 325 -9.85 16.52 -3.53
CA TYR A 325 -8.49 16.41 -2.96
C TYR A 325 -7.88 17.75 -2.50
N SER A 326 -8.73 18.69 -2.06
CA SER A 326 -8.30 20.06 -1.79
C SER A 326 -7.89 20.21 -0.33
N SER A 327 -6.61 20.53 -0.09
CA SER A 327 -6.05 20.68 1.26
C SER A 327 -6.67 21.86 2.00
N ILE A 328 -7.40 21.60 3.10
CA ILE A 328 -7.94 22.66 3.96
C ILE A 328 -6.80 23.51 4.57
N PRO A 329 -5.75 22.95 5.19
CA PRO A 329 -4.69 23.76 5.80
C PRO A 329 -3.97 24.68 4.80
N SER A 330 -3.88 24.28 3.53
CA SER A 330 -3.19 25.06 2.50
C SER A 330 -4.11 26.06 1.81
N LEU A 331 -5.36 25.69 1.54
CA LEU A 331 -6.27 26.47 0.69
C LEU A 331 -7.28 27.29 1.51
N LEU A 332 -7.84 26.68 2.56
CA LEU A 332 -8.95 27.21 3.36
C LEU A 332 -8.65 27.08 4.87
N PRO A 333 -7.49 27.56 5.37
CA PRO A 333 -7.01 27.25 6.73
C PRO A 333 -7.98 27.66 7.84
N GLU A 334 -8.76 28.72 7.62
CA GLU A 334 -9.75 29.20 8.59
C GLU A 334 -10.85 28.17 8.90
N LEU A 335 -11.11 27.24 7.99
CA LEU A 335 -12.07 26.16 8.18
C LEU A 335 -11.59 25.12 9.21
N GLU A 336 -10.29 24.98 9.43
CA GLU A 336 -9.74 24.02 10.40
C GLU A 336 -10.17 24.35 11.85
N LEU A 337 -10.61 25.58 12.11
CA LEU A 337 -11.15 26.01 13.42
C LEU A 337 -12.53 25.41 13.71
N ASP A 338 -13.28 25.01 12.68
CA ASP A 338 -14.68 24.54 12.79
C ASP A 338 -14.80 23.01 12.79
N ILE A 339 -13.67 22.30 12.69
CA ILE A 339 -13.61 20.83 12.64
C ILE A 339 -12.49 20.31 13.54
N ARG A 340 -12.59 19.05 13.97
CA ARG A 340 -11.62 18.41 14.88
C ARG A 340 -11.42 16.95 14.50
N GLU A 341 -10.23 16.42 14.74
CA GLU A 341 -10.01 14.98 14.66
C GLU A 341 -10.89 14.23 15.67
N MET A 342 -11.19 12.95 15.41
CA MET A 342 -12.05 12.17 16.29
C MET A 342 -11.38 11.99 17.67
N PRO A 343 -12.09 12.23 18.78
CA PRO A 343 -11.47 12.31 20.11
C PRO A 343 -10.81 10.99 20.55
N PHE A 344 -11.32 9.85 20.09
CA PHE A 344 -10.82 8.52 20.45
C PHE A 344 -9.52 8.11 19.70
N ILE A 345 -9.05 8.89 18.73
CA ILE A 345 -7.76 8.69 18.02
C ILE A 345 -6.83 9.91 18.12
N TYR A 346 -7.23 10.97 18.82
CA TYR A 346 -6.46 12.20 18.90
C TYR A 346 -5.08 11.93 19.53
N GLY A 347 -4.02 12.27 18.79
CA GLY A 347 -2.63 12.04 19.22
C GLY A 347 -2.12 10.61 19.02
N GLU A 348 -2.98 9.66 18.64
CA GLU A 348 -2.59 8.27 18.39
C GLU A 348 -2.18 8.05 16.94
N LEU A 349 -2.91 8.66 16.01
CA LEU A 349 -2.70 8.50 14.58
C LEU A 349 -1.99 9.72 13.99
N LYS A 350 -1.08 9.47 13.06
CA LYS A 350 -0.35 10.55 12.39
C LYS A 350 -1.15 11.05 11.19
N ARG A 351 -1.81 12.20 11.33
CA ARG A 351 -2.50 12.85 10.22
C ARG A 351 -1.51 13.22 9.10
N ARG A 352 -1.86 12.86 7.87
CA ARG A 352 -1.10 13.15 6.64
C ARG A 352 -1.80 14.23 5.83
N HIS A 353 -3.12 14.12 5.68
CA HIS A 353 -3.91 15.06 4.90
C HIS A 353 -5.23 15.41 5.60
N LEU A 354 -5.74 16.59 5.28
CA LEU A 354 -7.07 17.06 5.64
C LEU A 354 -7.66 17.72 4.40
N ASN A 355 -8.60 17.03 3.76
CA ASN A 355 -9.15 17.47 2.49
C ASN A 355 -10.61 17.91 2.62
N ILE A 356 -11.03 18.83 1.76
CA ILE A 356 -12.43 19.18 1.52
C ILE A 356 -12.89 18.60 0.18
N TRP A 357 -14.15 18.18 0.15
CA TRP A 357 -14.86 17.65 -1.01
C TRP A 357 -16.16 18.41 -1.18
N LEU A 358 -16.33 19.11 -2.29
CA LEU A 358 -17.52 19.94 -2.52
C LEU A 358 -17.98 19.83 -3.98
N SER A 359 -19.24 19.48 -4.20
CA SER A 359 -19.87 19.38 -5.52
C SER A 359 -21.37 19.67 -5.43
N ASN A 360 -22.08 19.59 -6.56
CA ASN A 360 -23.55 19.64 -6.60
C ASN A 360 -24.21 18.33 -6.12
N GLY A 361 -23.41 17.35 -5.70
CA GLY A 361 -23.88 16.05 -5.27
C GLY A 361 -24.19 15.07 -6.41
N ASN A 362 -23.93 15.37 -7.68
CA ASN A 362 -23.95 14.36 -8.74
C ASN A 362 -22.51 13.96 -9.12
N THR A 363 -21.83 13.28 -8.20
CA THR A 363 -20.42 12.87 -8.39
C THR A 363 -20.25 11.40 -8.05
N LEU A 364 -19.81 10.62 -9.03
CA LEU A 364 -19.43 9.22 -8.94
C LEU A 364 -17.90 9.11 -9.05
N GLY A 365 -17.24 8.79 -7.95
CA GLY A 365 -15.81 8.42 -7.95
C GLY A 365 -15.67 6.91 -8.12
N LYS A 366 -15.07 6.47 -9.22
CA LYS A 366 -15.00 5.06 -9.63
C LYS A 366 -14.12 4.22 -8.72
N LEU A 367 -14.32 2.91 -8.77
CA LEU A 367 -13.70 1.92 -7.87
C LEU A 367 -12.16 1.98 -7.83
N HIS A 368 -11.61 2.35 -6.66
CA HIS A 368 -10.17 2.42 -6.36
C HIS A 368 -9.91 2.17 -4.87
N TYR A 369 -8.66 2.21 -4.43
CA TYR A 369 -8.33 2.26 -3.00
C TYR A 369 -7.25 3.30 -2.73
N ASP A 370 -7.18 3.75 -1.47
CA ASP A 370 -6.14 4.66 -0.99
C ASP A 370 -5.17 3.96 -0.03
N PRO A 371 -3.88 4.33 -0.01
CA PRO A 371 -2.93 3.86 0.98
C PRO A 371 -3.00 4.68 2.30
N PHE A 372 -4.20 5.09 2.73
CA PHE A 372 -4.41 5.89 3.93
C PHE A 372 -5.58 5.35 4.75
N ASP A 373 -5.46 5.40 6.08
CA ASP A 373 -6.62 5.21 6.94
C ASP A 373 -7.48 6.48 6.88
N ASN A 374 -8.74 6.33 6.46
CA ASN A 374 -9.58 7.44 6.07
C ASN A 374 -10.78 7.59 7.01
N PHE A 375 -10.91 8.78 7.61
CA PHE A 375 -12.13 9.20 8.29
C PHE A 375 -12.87 10.18 7.40
N LEU A 376 -13.87 9.68 6.66
CA LEU A 376 -14.70 10.48 5.77
C LEU A 376 -15.90 11.03 6.55
N CYS A 377 -15.94 12.34 6.71
CA CYS A 377 -16.91 13.07 7.53
C CYS A 377 -17.93 13.78 6.62
N GLN A 378 -19.19 13.36 6.68
CA GLN A 378 -20.26 13.89 5.83
C GLN A 378 -20.90 15.13 6.49
N ILE A 379 -20.69 16.31 5.92
CA ILE A 379 -21.18 17.58 6.48
C ILE A 379 -22.55 17.95 5.89
N SER A 380 -22.72 17.85 4.58
CA SER A 380 -23.99 18.19 3.90
C SER A 380 -24.25 17.27 2.71
N GLY A 381 -25.48 16.75 2.59
CA GLY A 381 -25.86 15.71 1.63
C GLY A 381 -25.57 14.29 2.12
N ARG A 382 -25.58 13.34 1.20
CA ARG A 382 -25.37 11.91 1.46
C ARG A 382 -24.28 11.35 0.57
N LYS A 383 -23.53 10.36 1.04
CA LYS A 383 -22.67 9.52 0.20
C LYS A 383 -23.07 8.06 0.34
N GLU A 384 -23.23 7.38 -0.77
CA GLU A 384 -23.35 5.93 -0.85
C GLU A 384 -22.01 5.36 -1.29
N LEU A 385 -21.50 4.39 -0.52
CA LEU A 385 -20.19 3.80 -0.77
C LEU A 385 -20.32 2.29 -0.82
N PHE A 386 -19.74 1.69 -1.87
CA PHE A 386 -19.60 0.24 -1.99
C PHE A 386 -18.15 -0.14 -1.70
N LEU A 387 -17.94 -0.83 -0.58
CA LEU A 387 -16.62 -1.17 -0.07
C LEU A 387 -16.30 -2.65 -0.29
N TYR A 388 -15.11 -2.96 -0.81
CA TYR A 388 -14.60 -4.33 -0.94
C TYR A 388 -13.29 -4.49 -0.18
N GLU A 389 -13.14 -5.60 0.53
CA GLU A 389 -11.93 -5.85 1.32
C GLU A 389 -10.66 -5.99 0.46
N PRO A 390 -9.48 -5.63 0.98
CA PRO A 390 -8.21 -5.71 0.25
C PRO A 390 -7.80 -7.12 -0.18
N GLN A 391 -8.46 -8.19 0.27
CA GLN A 391 -8.15 -9.55 -0.14
C GLN A 391 -8.95 -10.00 -1.36
N GLN A 392 -9.91 -9.18 -1.81
CA GLN A 392 -10.63 -9.38 -3.06
C GLN A 392 -9.91 -8.79 -4.28
N ASN A 393 -8.68 -8.27 -4.14
CA ASN A 393 -7.91 -7.62 -5.22
C ASN A 393 -7.89 -8.40 -6.55
N SER A 394 -7.80 -9.74 -6.50
CA SER A 394 -7.82 -10.59 -7.70
C SER A 394 -9.17 -10.63 -8.42
N ARG A 395 -10.28 -10.39 -7.70
CA ARG A 395 -11.64 -10.28 -8.23
C ARG A 395 -11.94 -8.88 -8.74
N LEU A 396 -11.19 -7.89 -8.24
CA LEU A 396 -11.28 -6.47 -8.59
C LEU A 396 -10.21 -6.04 -9.60
N TYR A 397 -9.39 -7.00 -10.08
CA TYR A 397 -8.40 -6.81 -11.14
C TYR A 397 -7.38 -5.70 -10.85
N GLU A 398 -6.82 -5.70 -9.63
CA GLU A 398 -5.76 -4.77 -9.22
C GLU A 398 -4.59 -4.73 -10.21
N ALA A 399 -4.33 -3.56 -10.79
CA ALA A 399 -3.25 -3.37 -11.74
C ALA A 399 -2.84 -1.91 -11.88
N HIS A 400 -1.66 -1.70 -12.47
CA HIS A 400 -1.39 -0.43 -13.14
C HIS A 400 -2.22 -0.36 -14.42
N ILE A 401 -2.98 0.71 -14.57
CA ILE A 401 -3.70 1.07 -15.79
C ILE A 401 -3.12 2.39 -16.26
N GLN A 402 -2.89 2.52 -17.56
CA GLN A 402 -2.42 3.78 -18.14
C GLN A 402 -3.43 4.89 -17.84
N GLU A 403 -2.96 6.10 -17.56
CA GLU A 403 -3.85 7.24 -17.39
C GLU A 403 -3.96 8.04 -18.68
N ALA A 404 -5.08 8.74 -18.83
CA ALA A 404 -5.31 9.72 -19.87
C ALA A 404 -6.03 10.92 -19.27
N SER A 405 -6.02 12.07 -19.93
CA SER A 405 -6.68 13.28 -19.43
C SER A 405 -7.79 13.76 -20.35
N LEU A 406 -8.88 14.25 -19.75
CA LEU A 406 -9.84 15.10 -20.43
C LEU A 406 -9.36 16.55 -20.45
N ALA A 407 -9.81 17.27 -21.45
CA ALA A 407 -9.77 18.73 -21.46
C ALA A 407 -11.19 19.28 -21.64
N TYR A 408 -11.39 20.50 -21.15
CA TYR A 408 -12.68 21.18 -21.12
C TYR A 408 -12.51 22.62 -21.57
N ASN A 409 -13.37 23.07 -22.49
CA ASN A 409 -13.40 24.44 -22.96
C ASN A 409 -14.64 25.12 -22.36
N PRO A 410 -14.46 26.10 -21.45
CA PRO A 410 -15.57 26.73 -20.74
C PRO A 410 -16.48 27.59 -21.63
N ASP A 411 -15.95 28.17 -22.71
CA ASP A 411 -16.71 29.02 -23.63
C ASP A 411 -17.69 28.20 -24.48
N THR A 412 -17.21 27.06 -24.98
CA THR A 412 -18.00 26.14 -25.84
C THR A 412 -18.73 25.07 -25.04
N LYS A 413 -18.41 24.91 -23.75
CA LYS A 413 -18.91 23.86 -22.86
C LYS A 413 -18.69 22.43 -23.39
N LYS A 414 -17.57 22.21 -24.08
CA LYS A 414 -17.23 20.91 -24.68
C LYS A 414 -16.03 20.26 -24.01
N PHE A 415 -16.13 18.94 -23.83
CA PHE A 415 -15.04 18.08 -23.42
C PHE A 415 -14.41 17.41 -24.63
N TRP A 416 -13.10 17.13 -24.56
CA TRP A 416 -12.42 16.23 -25.49
C TRP A 416 -11.36 15.41 -24.76
N ARG A 417 -11.00 14.29 -25.38
CA ARG A 417 -10.01 13.34 -24.91
C ARG A 417 -8.64 13.86 -25.30
N LYS A 418 -7.92 14.44 -24.35
CA LYS A 418 -6.75 15.27 -24.61
C LYS A 418 -5.53 14.43 -24.98
N GLU A 419 -5.05 13.64 -24.03
CA GLU A 419 -3.80 12.89 -24.19
C GLU A 419 -3.71 11.72 -23.23
N LEU A 420 -3.05 10.66 -23.69
CA LEU A 420 -2.48 9.62 -22.86
C LEU A 420 -1.30 10.16 -22.03
N LEU A 421 -1.20 9.73 -20.78
CA LEU A 421 -0.18 10.15 -19.84
C LEU A 421 0.93 9.10 -19.71
N GLU A 422 2.15 9.57 -19.44
CA GLU A 422 3.33 8.74 -19.21
C GLU A 422 3.44 8.19 -17.79
N SER A 423 2.64 8.73 -16.86
CA SER A 423 2.62 8.34 -15.45
C SER A 423 1.24 7.84 -15.03
N THR A 424 1.26 7.01 -13.99
CA THR A 424 0.09 6.61 -13.21
C THR A 424 0.33 6.97 -11.75
N SER A 425 -0.70 7.44 -11.07
CA SER A 425 -0.68 7.93 -9.70
C SER A 425 -1.57 7.12 -8.77
N MET A 426 -2.57 6.40 -9.30
CA MET A 426 -3.51 5.60 -8.50
C MET A 426 -3.73 4.21 -9.09
N VAL A 427 -3.98 3.24 -8.20
CA VAL A 427 -4.39 1.89 -8.59
C VAL A 427 -5.91 1.86 -8.67
N MET A 428 -6.42 1.64 -9.87
CA MET A 428 -7.84 1.61 -10.19
C MET A 428 -8.29 0.20 -10.57
N SER A 429 -9.58 -0.08 -10.42
CA SER A 429 -10.18 -1.27 -11.02
C SER A 429 -10.63 -0.95 -12.45
N PRO A 430 -10.38 -1.83 -13.43
CA PRO A 430 -10.94 -1.67 -14.77
C PRO A 430 -12.44 -2.04 -14.85
N VAL A 431 -13.01 -2.54 -13.76
CA VAL A 431 -14.40 -3.03 -13.71
C VAL A 431 -15.34 -1.87 -13.41
N ASP A 432 -16.33 -1.66 -14.29
CA ASP A 432 -17.51 -0.86 -13.96
C ASP A 432 -18.47 -1.72 -13.13
N ILE A 433 -18.64 -1.41 -11.84
CA ILE A 433 -19.44 -2.24 -10.93
C ILE A 433 -20.96 -2.10 -11.16
N LEU A 434 -21.39 -1.03 -11.84
CA LEU A 434 -22.79 -0.79 -12.20
C LEU A 434 -23.14 -1.42 -13.56
N LYS A 435 -22.14 -1.65 -14.40
CA LYS A 435 -22.30 -2.34 -15.69
C LYS A 435 -21.12 -3.29 -15.98
N PRO A 436 -20.96 -4.37 -15.20
CA PRO A 436 -19.79 -5.23 -15.30
C PRO A 436 -19.78 -6.04 -16.60
N ASP A 437 -18.66 -5.97 -17.34
CA ASP A 437 -18.38 -6.87 -18.44
C ASP A 437 -17.85 -8.21 -17.89
N TYR A 438 -18.76 -9.14 -17.63
CA TYR A 438 -18.43 -10.46 -17.11
C TYR A 438 -17.70 -11.37 -18.10
N ASN A 439 -17.70 -11.06 -19.40
CA ASN A 439 -16.91 -11.84 -20.36
C ASN A 439 -15.42 -11.50 -20.20
N ARG A 440 -15.13 -10.21 -19.98
CA ARG A 440 -13.76 -9.72 -19.77
C ARG A 440 -13.29 -9.87 -18.32
N PHE A 441 -14.17 -9.63 -17.36
CA PHE A 441 -13.88 -9.62 -15.93
C PHE A 441 -14.70 -10.67 -15.13
N PRO A 442 -14.64 -11.96 -15.50
CA PRO A 442 -15.52 -12.98 -14.93
C PRO A 442 -15.37 -13.16 -13.41
N LYS A 443 -14.19 -12.91 -12.84
CA LYS A 443 -13.93 -13.06 -11.39
C LYS A 443 -14.71 -12.06 -10.54
N PHE A 444 -15.17 -10.96 -11.13
CA PHE A 444 -15.96 -9.95 -10.42
C PHE A 444 -17.31 -10.50 -9.93
N LYS A 445 -17.84 -11.58 -10.55
CA LYS A 445 -19.05 -12.27 -10.08
C LYS A 445 -18.95 -12.79 -8.63
N GLU A 446 -17.73 -13.02 -8.15
CA GLU A 446 -17.46 -13.49 -6.80
C GLU A 446 -17.07 -12.34 -5.85
N ALA A 447 -17.04 -11.09 -6.34
CA ALA A 447 -16.77 -9.95 -5.50
C ALA A 447 -18.00 -9.66 -4.64
N HIS A 448 -17.78 -9.34 -3.37
CA HIS A 448 -18.83 -9.03 -2.39
C HIS A 448 -18.54 -7.68 -1.74
N ALA A 449 -19.53 -6.78 -1.77
CA ALA A 449 -19.42 -5.43 -1.26
C ALA A 449 -20.11 -5.27 0.10
N LEU A 450 -19.63 -4.32 0.90
CA LEU A 450 -20.39 -3.68 1.96
C LEU A 450 -21.03 -2.39 1.44
N ASN A 451 -22.30 -2.14 1.76
CA ASN A 451 -22.90 -0.81 1.59
C ASN A 451 -22.66 0.04 2.84
N CYS A 452 -21.93 1.13 2.69
CA CYS A 452 -21.51 2.01 3.78
C CYS A 452 -22.02 3.44 3.61
N THR A 453 -23.31 3.56 3.28
CA THR A 453 -23.98 4.86 3.15
C THR A 453 -23.84 5.72 4.42
N ILE A 454 -23.39 6.96 4.25
CA ILE A 454 -23.26 7.98 5.30
C ILE A 454 -24.14 9.19 4.99
N ASN A 455 -24.82 9.70 6.02
CA ASN A 455 -25.66 10.89 5.95
C ASN A 455 -25.01 12.07 6.68
N GLU A 456 -25.63 13.24 6.61
CA GLU A 456 -25.18 14.43 7.34
C GLU A 456 -24.94 14.12 8.82
N GLY A 457 -23.73 14.45 9.30
CA GLY A 457 -23.31 14.23 10.68
C GLY A 457 -22.61 12.89 10.94
N ASP A 458 -22.63 11.95 10.00
CA ASP A 458 -21.95 10.66 10.11
C ASP A 458 -20.46 10.75 9.73
N VAL A 459 -19.68 9.79 10.26
CA VAL A 459 -18.29 9.56 9.86
C VAL A 459 -18.10 8.11 9.46
N LEU A 460 -17.54 7.85 8.29
CA LEU A 460 -17.07 6.52 7.90
C LEU A 460 -15.58 6.40 8.23
N PHE A 461 -15.22 5.45 9.10
CA PHE A 461 -13.86 4.93 9.13
C PHE A 461 -13.70 3.89 8.03
N MET A 462 -12.84 4.18 7.07
CA MET A 462 -12.47 3.32 5.96
C MET A 462 -10.96 3.02 6.08
N PRO A 463 -10.58 1.79 6.47
CA PRO A 463 -9.17 1.44 6.59
C PRO A 463 -8.45 1.52 5.25
N SER A 464 -7.14 1.72 5.31
CA SER A 464 -6.25 1.68 4.14
C SER A 464 -6.46 0.43 3.28
N PHE A 465 -6.32 0.62 1.96
CA PHE A 465 -6.45 -0.39 0.90
C PHE A 465 -7.85 -0.99 0.68
N TRP A 466 -8.88 -0.53 1.40
CA TRP A 466 -10.25 -0.89 1.07
C TRP A 466 -10.65 -0.27 -0.27
N TRP A 467 -11.11 -1.12 -1.18
CA TRP A 467 -11.66 -0.66 -2.44
C TRP A 467 -12.98 0.04 -2.18
N HIS A 468 -13.19 1.17 -2.83
CA HIS A 468 -14.40 1.94 -2.67
C HIS A 468 -14.80 2.63 -3.98
N GLU A 469 -16.09 2.57 -4.27
CA GLU A 469 -16.75 3.44 -5.26
C GLU A 469 -17.73 4.34 -4.48
N VAL A 470 -17.77 5.62 -4.81
CA VAL A 470 -18.46 6.64 -4.01
C VAL A 470 -19.40 7.45 -4.88
N GLN A 471 -20.70 7.31 -4.62
CA GLN A 471 -21.74 8.17 -5.19
C GLN A 471 -22.15 9.22 -4.15
N SER A 472 -21.95 10.50 -4.46
CA SER A 472 -22.54 11.58 -3.67
C SER A 472 -23.98 11.84 -4.08
N TYR A 473 -24.72 12.50 -3.18
CA TYR A 473 -26.04 13.07 -3.40
C TYR A 473 -26.14 14.43 -2.67
N PRO A 474 -26.86 15.42 -3.23
CA PRO A 474 -27.03 16.71 -2.59
C PRO A 474 -27.82 16.62 -1.27
N SER A 475 -27.72 17.67 -0.45
CA SER A 475 -28.60 17.87 0.70
C SER A 475 -30.02 18.22 0.26
N GLU A 476 -30.98 18.01 1.16
CA GLU A 476 -32.36 18.50 0.99
C GLU A 476 -32.43 20.03 1.05
N ASN A 477 -31.51 20.68 1.79
CA ASN A 477 -31.56 22.11 2.08
C ASN A 477 -30.78 22.98 1.07
N GLU A 478 -29.67 22.46 0.54
CA GLU A 478 -28.84 23.14 -0.46
C GLU A 478 -28.47 22.14 -1.56
N PRO A 479 -28.45 22.54 -2.85
CA PRO A 479 -28.18 21.64 -3.98
C PRO A 479 -26.68 21.30 -4.10
N ARG A 480 -26.08 20.80 -3.02
CA ARG A 480 -24.67 20.44 -2.92
C ARG A 480 -24.43 19.26 -2.01
N ASN A 481 -23.30 18.60 -2.22
CA ASN A 481 -22.70 17.66 -1.30
C ASN A 481 -21.39 18.25 -0.77
N LEU A 482 -21.18 18.16 0.54
CA LEU A 482 -19.96 18.61 1.21
C LEU A 482 -19.50 17.56 2.21
N ALA A 483 -18.25 17.16 2.08
CA ALA A 483 -17.57 16.31 3.05
C ALA A 483 -16.16 16.84 3.32
N VAL A 484 -15.61 16.44 4.45
CA VAL A 484 -14.17 16.54 4.72
C VAL A 484 -13.65 15.17 5.04
N ASN A 485 -12.36 14.94 4.83
CA ASN A 485 -11.77 13.70 5.30
C ASN A 485 -10.40 13.93 5.93
N PHE A 486 -10.13 13.13 6.95
CA PHE A 486 -8.81 13.02 7.56
C PHE A 486 -8.15 11.75 7.04
N TRP A 487 -7.01 11.90 6.36
CA TRP A 487 -6.16 10.78 6.01
C TRP A 487 -5.01 10.67 6.98
N TYR A 488 -4.86 9.48 7.54
CA TYR A 488 -3.80 9.14 8.47
C TYR A 488 -2.79 8.22 7.80
N GLU A 489 -1.56 8.26 8.32
CA GLU A 489 -0.54 7.26 8.03
C GLU A 489 -1.18 5.87 8.28
N PRO A 490 -1.11 4.95 7.31
CA PRO A 490 -1.91 3.74 7.37
C PRO A 490 -1.34 2.75 8.40
N PHE A 491 -2.21 2.08 9.16
CA PHE A 491 -1.82 1.02 10.09
C PHE A 491 -1.24 -0.19 9.37
N LEU A 492 -1.92 -0.58 8.30
CA LEU A 492 -1.51 -1.67 7.44
C LEU A 492 -0.77 -1.09 6.24
N THR A 493 0.16 -1.85 5.70
CA THR A 493 0.87 -1.56 4.46
C THR A 493 0.79 -2.81 3.59
N LYS A 494 0.76 -2.64 2.28
CA LYS A 494 1.02 -3.72 1.33
C LYS A 494 1.94 -3.21 0.24
N GLU A 495 2.61 -4.12 -0.45
CA GLU A 495 3.17 -3.79 -1.76
C GLU A 495 2.02 -3.64 -2.75
N PHE A 496 2.03 -2.60 -3.56
CA PHE A 496 1.01 -2.39 -4.59
C PHE A 496 1.56 -1.68 -5.84
N PRO A 497 0.99 -1.97 -7.03
CA PRO A 497 -0.08 -2.94 -7.26
C PRO A 497 0.42 -4.38 -7.16
N CYS A 498 -0.33 -5.21 -6.44
CA CYS A 498 -0.06 -6.63 -6.27
C CYS A 498 -1.27 -7.36 -5.67
N ALA A 499 -2.06 -8.00 -6.53
CA ALA A 499 -3.31 -8.65 -6.15
C ALA A 499 -3.19 -9.78 -5.13
N THR A 500 -1.97 -10.30 -4.92
CA THR A 500 -1.68 -11.42 -4.00
C THR A 500 -0.75 -11.03 -2.84
N CYS A 501 -0.29 -9.77 -2.79
CA CYS A 501 0.60 -9.34 -1.73
C CYS A 501 -0.16 -9.25 -0.41
N LYS A 502 0.47 -9.74 0.66
CA LYS A 502 -0.12 -9.72 2.00
C LYS A 502 0.00 -8.33 2.61
N MET A 503 -0.98 -8.00 3.45
CA MET A 503 -0.89 -6.83 4.33
C MET A 503 0.09 -7.11 5.47
N GLU A 504 0.74 -6.05 5.90
CA GLU A 504 1.73 -6.01 6.96
C GLU A 504 1.49 -4.80 7.86
N ILE A 505 1.92 -4.86 9.12
CA ILE A 505 1.80 -3.71 10.03
C ILE A 505 2.87 -2.68 9.67
N ASN A 506 2.47 -1.41 9.58
CA ASN A 506 3.37 -0.29 9.37
C ASN A 506 4.33 -0.15 10.56
N ASP A 507 5.64 -0.10 10.28
CA ASP A 507 6.68 0.04 11.30
C ASP A 507 6.49 1.29 12.17
N TYR A 508 5.84 2.34 11.65
CA TYR A 508 5.49 3.53 12.41
C TYR A 508 4.64 3.22 13.65
N TYR A 509 3.72 2.26 13.54
CA TYR A 509 2.79 1.87 14.62
C TYR A 509 3.26 0.68 15.44
N ARG A 510 4.55 0.30 15.35
CA ARG A 510 5.11 -0.78 16.16
C ARG A 510 4.86 -0.62 17.66
N HIS A 511 4.92 0.61 18.16
CA HIS A 511 4.65 0.95 19.56
C HIS A 511 3.24 0.54 20.01
N MET A 512 2.25 0.52 19.10
CA MET A 512 0.89 0.05 19.39
C MET A 512 0.80 -1.47 19.60
N LEU A 513 1.88 -2.21 19.32
CA LEU A 513 1.94 -3.66 19.54
C LEU A 513 2.55 -4.04 20.90
N GLU A 514 3.22 -3.08 21.54
CA GLU A 514 3.97 -3.28 22.80
C GLU A 514 3.13 -2.98 24.04
N THR A 515 2.04 -2.22 23.86
CA THR A 515 1.00 -1.99 24.88
C THR A 515 0.07 -3.18 25.03
#